data_AF-A0A924JYG2-F1
#
_entry.id   AF-A0A924JYG2-F1
#
_cell.length_a   1.000
_cell.length_b   1.000
_cell.length_c   1.000
_cell.angle_alpha   90.00
_cell.angle_beta   90.00
_cell.angle_gamma   90.00
#
_symmetry.space_group_name_H-M   'P 1'
#
loop_
_entity.id
_entity.type
_entity.pdbx_description
1 polymer ?
#
loop_
_entity_poly.entity_id
_entity_poly.type
_entity_poly.pdbx_seq_one_letter_code
_entity_poly.pdbx_strand_id
1 'polypeptide(L)'
;MLYKFKSKTTGDLIMLEPNGRRVLEVIGKEAGLKGIILPEQMPAAIAALEAAVALEESRDKELPESALPDGLGLRQRALPFI
;
A
#
# COMPACT_ATOMS: atom_id res chain seq x y z
N MET A 1 0.12 -15.93 5.26
CA MET A 1 -1.09 -15.88 4.41
C MET A 1 -0.90 -14.85 3.31
N LEU A 2 -1.65 -14.92 2.21
CA LEU A 2 -1.59 -13.93 1.11
C LEU A 2 -2.81 -13.02 1.17
N TYR A 3 -2.63 -11.74 0.87
CA TYR A 3 -3.75 -10.83 0.63
C TYR A 3 -4.12 -10.85 -0.85
N LYS A 4 -5.43 -10.84 -1.13
CA LYS A 4 -5.96 -10.69 -2.49
C LYS A 4 -6.91 -9.50 -2.50
N PHE A 5 -6.53 -8.45 -3.20
CA PHE A 5 -7.37 -7.29 -3.48
C PHE A 5 -8.13 -7.55 -4.77
N LYS A 6 -9.46 -7.49 -4.70
CA LYS A 6 -10.34 -7.70 -5.85
C LYS A 6 -10.90 -6.36 -6.29
N SER A 7 -10.83 -6.10 -7.59
CA SER A 7 -11.47 -4.94 -8.21
C SER A 7 -12.43 -5.40 -9.30
N LYS A 8 -13.51 -4.65 -9.50
CA LYS A 8 -14.42 -4.88 -10.63
C LYS A 8 -13.84 -4.32 -11.94
N THR A 9 -12.99 -3.31 -11.84
CA THR A 9 -12.45 -2.55 -12.97
C THR A 9 -11.05 -3.00 -13.35
N THR A 10 -10.27 -3.48 -12.38
CA THR A 10 -8.87 -3.90 -12.53
C THR A 10 -8.72 -5.38 -12.18
N GLY A 11 -7.63 -6.01 -12.61
CA GLY A 11 -7.32 -7.40 -12.24
C GLY A 11 -7.13 -7.61 -10.73
N ASP A 12 -7.29 -8.87 -10.30
CA ASP A 12 -7.01 -9.30 -8.93
C ASP A 12 -5.53 -9.05 -8.61
N LEU A 13 -5.26 -8.35 -7.50
CA LEU A 13 -3.91 -8.10 -7.03
C LEU A 13 -3.58 -8.97 -5.83
N ILE A 14 -2.51 -9.76 -5.93
CA ILE A 14 -2.07 -10.66 -4.86
C ILE A 14 -0.80 -10.09 -4.24
N MET A 15 -0.80 -9.93 -2.92
CA MET A 15 0.32 -9.43 -2.15
C MET A 15 0.71 -10.40 -1.04
N LEU A 16 2.01 -10.41 -0.72
CA LEU A 16 2.53 -11.03 0.50
C LEU A 16 1.86 -10.40 1.73
N GLU A 17 1.69 -11.19 2.79
CA GLU A 17 1.08 -10.75 4.05
C GLU A 17 1.58 -9.39 4.56
N PRO A 18 2.90 -9.15 4.71
CA PRO A 18 3.39 -7.90 5.28
C PRO A 18 3.06 -6.70 4.39
N ASN A 19 3.08 -6.88 3.07
CA ASN A 19 2.78 -5.82 2.12
C ASN A 19 1.30 -5.47 2.12
N GLY A 20 0.42 -6.48 2.08
CA GLY A 20 -1.02 -6.28 2.11
C GLY A 20 -1.49 -5.65 3.42
N ARG A 21 -0.93 -6.08 4.55
CA ARG A 21 -1.19 -5.45 5.87
C ARG A 21 -0.78 -3.99 5.86
N ARG A 22 0.43 -3.68 5.38
CA ARG A 22 0.94 -2.31 5.32
C ARG A 22 0.04 -1.39 4.50
N VAL A 23 -0.45 -1.85 3.35
CA VAL A 23 -1.40 -1.10 2.51
C VAL A 23 -2.71 -0.84 3.27
N LEU A 24 -3.27 -1.85 3.95
CA LEU A 24 -4.50 -1.69 4.73
C LEU A 24 -4.34 -0.73 5.92
N GLU A 25 -3.20 -0.81 6.62
CA GLU A 25 -2.85 0.11 7.71
C GLU A 25 -2.74 1.55 7.22
N VAL A 26 -2.11 1.77 6.05
CA VAL A 26 -1.99 3.11 5.45
C VAL A 26 -3.35 3.68 5.08
N ILE A 27 -4.25 2.86 4.54
CA ILE A 27 -5.63 3.26 4.22
C ILE A 27 -6.46 3.51 5.50
N GLY A 28 -5.98 3.11 6.68
CA GLY A 28 -6.69 3.23 7.95
C GLY A 28 -7.82 2.22 8.10
N LYS A 29 -7.73 1.07 7.42
CA LYS A 29 -8.67 -0.06 7.56
C LYS A 29 -8.03 -1.13 8.43
N GLU A 30 -8.84 -1.76 9.28
CA GLU A 30 -8.38 -2.93 10.03
C GLU A 30 -7.96 -4.04 9.06
N ALA A 31 -6.76 -4.59 9.29
CA ALA A 31 -6.20 -5.69 8.52
C ALA A 31 -6.87 -7.05 8.84
N GLY A 32 -8.21 -7.06 8.86
CA GLY A 32 -9.02 -8.24 9.14
C GLY A 32 -9.11 -9.21 7.95
N LEU A 33 -9.83 -10.33 8.17
CA LEU A 33 -9.99 -11.41 7.18
C LEU A 33 -10.76 -10.99 5.92
N LYS A 34 -11.62 -9.96 6.01
CA LYS A 34 -12.38 -9.40 4.89
C LYS A 34 -12.61 -7.90 5.12
N GLY A 35 -12.29 -7.09 4.12
CA GLY A 35 -12.61 -5.66 4.08
C GLY A 35 -13.06 -5.28 2.68
N ILE A 36 -14.15 -4.52 2.56
CA ILE A 36 -14.58 -3.92 1.30
C ILE A 36 -14.24 -2.42 1.39
N ILE A 37 -13.53 -1.93 0.38
CA ILE A 37 -13.33 -0.49 0.19
C ILE A 37 -14.45 -0.03 -0.74
N LEU A 38 -15.32 0.85 -0.25
CA LEU A 38 -16.39 1.42 -1.04
C LEU A 38 -15.82 2.43 -2.06
N PRO A 39 -16.47 2.66 -3.21
CA PRO A 39 -16.02 3.65 -4.19
C PRO A 39 -15.84 5.05 -3.59
N GLU A 40 -16.71 5.43 -2.65
CA GLU A 40 -16.65 6.70 -1.92
C GLU A 40 -15.42 6.83 -1.02
N GLN A 41 -14.82 5.70 -0.62
CA GLN A 41 -13.62 5.64 0.21
C GLN A 41 -12.33 5.59 -0.62
N MET A 42 -12.42 5.33 -1.93
CA MET A 42 -11.25 5.23 -2.81
C MET A 42 -10.44 6.53 -2.88
N PRO A 43 -11.03 7.74 -3.01
CA PRO A 43 -10.25 8.98 -3.07
C PRO A 43 -9.41 9.20 -1.79
N ALA A 44 -9.99 8.91 -0.63
CA ALA A 44 -9.29 9.02 0.64
C ALA A 44 -8.20 7.95 0.80
N ALA A 45 -8.46 6.73 0.33
CA ALA A 45 -7.49 5.64 0.34
C ALA A 45 -6.27 5.95 -0.55
N ILE A 46 -6.49 6.49 -1.75
CA ILE A 46 -5.43 6.90 -2.67
C ILE A 46 -4.60 8.03 -2.03
N ALA A 47 -5.24 9.07 -1.51
CA ALA A 47 -4.53 10.18 -0.85
C ALA A 47 -3.68 9.71 0.35
N ALA A 48 -4.18 8.74 1.12
CA ALA A 48 -3.43 8.15 2.24
C ALA A 48 -2.21 7.34 1.74
N LEU A 49 -2.37 6.57 0.66
CA LEU A 49 -1.27 5.84 0.03
C LEU A 49 -0.19 6.79 -0.52
N GLU A 50 -0.59 7.85 -1.22
CA GLU A 50 0.33 8.86 -1.73
C GLU A 50 1.09 9.58 -0.61
N ALA A 51 0.40 9.95 0.48
CA ALA A 51 1.03 10.56 1.64
C ALA A 51 2.03 9.62 2.33
N ALA A 52 1.70 8.33 2.44
CA ALA A 52 2.60 7.34 3.01
C ALA A 52 3.84 7.09 2.12
N VAL A 53 3.66 7.10 0.79
CA VAL A 53 4.77 7.02 -0.17
C VAL A 53 5.68 8.24 -0.02
N ALA A 54 5.13 9.45 0.04
CA ALA A 54 5.91 10.68 0.21
C ALA A 54 6.69 10.69 1.54
N LEU A 55 6.09 10.16 2.61
CA LEU A 55 6.73 10.04 3.92
C LEU A 55 7.87 9.01 3.91
N GLU A 56 7.69 7.88 3.23
CA GLU A 56 8.75 6.87 3.05
C GLU A 56 9.91 7.43 2.21
N GLU A 57 9.62 8.08 1.07
CA GLU A 57 10.64 8.72 0.22
C GLU A 57 11.41 9.83 0.96
N SER A 58 10.72 10.58 1.83
CA SER A 58 11.38 11.61 2.66
C SER A 58 12.30 10.98 3.70
N ARG A 59 11.92 9.84 4.27
CA ARG A 59 12.69 9.12 5.30
C ARG A 59 13.91 8.41 4.70
N ASP A 60 13.76 7.85 3.50
CA ASP A 60 14.85 7.22 2.73
C ASP A 60 15.95 8.25 2.40
N LYS A 61 15.57 9.51 2.20
CA LYS A 61 16.50 10.62 1.93
C LYS A 61 17.33 11.06 3.14
N GLU A 62 16.89 10.72 4.35
CA GLU A 62 17.60 11.02 5.61
C GLU A 62 18.48 9.84 6.08
N LEU A 63 18.29 8.65 5.50
CA LEU A 63 19.08 7.45 5.78
C LEU A 63 20.34 7.41 4.86
N PRO A 64 21.51 6.99 5.37
CA PRO A 64 22.71 6.89 4.55
C PRO A 64 22.50 5.86 3.42
N GLU A 65 22.95 6.21 2.21
CA GLU A 65 22.88 5.44 0.93
C GLU A 65 23.34 3.97 1.01
N SER A 66 23.97 3.57 2.12
CA SER A 66 24.38 2.19 2.44
C SER A 66 23.24 1.27 2.88
N ALA A 67 22.06 1.79 3.21
CA ALA A 67 20.88 1.00 3.55
C ALA A 67 19.95 0.92 2.34
N LEU A 68 20.40 0.25 1.26
CA LEU A 68 19.51 -0.11 0.16
C LEU A 68 18.33 -0.89 0.77
N PRO A 69 17.08 -0.42 0.66
CA PRO A 69 15.95 -1.15 1.19
C PRO A 69 15.90 -2.52 0.53
N ASP A 70 15.82 -3.59 1.34
CA ASP A 70 15.65 -4.96 0.88
C ASP A 70 14.28 -5.11 0.18
N GLY A 71 14.23 -4.76 -1.11
CA GLY A 71 13.10 -4.96 -2.01
C GLY A 71 12.49 -3.67 -2.60
N LEU A 72 11.39 -3.84 -3.35
CA LEU A 72 10.69 -2.70 -4.00
C LEU A 72 10.22 -1.69 -2.91
N GLY A 73 10.05 -0.41 -3.23
CA GLY A 73 9.49 0.56 -2.28
C GLY A 73 7.98 0.43 -2.11
N LEU A 74 7.38 1.12 -1.13
CA LEU A 74 5.92 1.25 -1.01
C LEU A 74 5.34 1.88 -2.28
N ARG A 75 6.05 2.82 -2.91
CA ARG A 75 5.69 3.45 -4.19
C ARG A 75 5.40 2.41 -5.29
N GLN A 76 6.33 1.48 -5.48
CA GLN A 76 6.21 0.45 -6.50
C GLN A 76 5.13 -0.59 -6.18
N ARG A 77 4.85 -0.81 -4.89
CA ARG A 77 3.79 -1.70 -4.42
C ARG A 77 2.40 -1.05 -4.49
N ALA A 78 2.31 0.27 -4.31
CA ALA A 78 1.06 1.02 -4.27
C ALA A 78 0.56 1.45 -5.66
N LEU A 79 1.44 1.51 -6.67
CA LEU A 79 1.10 1.81 -8.07
C LEU A 79 -0.20 1.18 -8.60
N PRO A 80 -0.47 -0.12 -8.41
CA PRO A 80 -1.69 -0.73 -8.96
C PRO A 80 -2.99 -0.33 -8.24
N PHE A 81 -2.91 0.48 -7.17
CA PHE A 81 -4.07 1.07 -6.48
C PHE A 81 -4.38 2.51 -6.89
N ILE A 82 -3.44 3.18 -7.57
CA ILE A 82 -3.52 4.58 -8.03
C ILE A 82 -3.88 4.58 -9.51
#